data_AF-A0A4Y2D3A5-F1
#
_entry.id   AF-A0A4Y2D3A5-F1
#
_cell.length_a   1.000
_cell.length_b   1.000
_cell.length_c   1.000
_cell.angle_alpha   90.00
_cell.angle_beta   90.00
_cell.angle_gamma   90.00
#
_symmetry.space_group_name_H-M   'P 1'
#
loop_
_entity.id
_entity.type
_entity.pdbx_description
1 polymer ?
#
loop_
_entity_poly.entity_id
_entity_poly.type
_entity_poly.pdbx_seq_one_letter_code
_entity_poly.pdbx_strand_id
1 'polypeptide(L)'
;MHHIQHPKGRSRTRGENTVIVKIANRDKSLTLISAYSSPSANLEEMIKELDEELSKLQDENVIVGADINAHCIRWRYQTNNNRGYQVENFIAEKNLQLLNSPGAEPTFQRHNAEGWPDLTLESNPTLANMCD
;
A
#
# COMPACT_ATOMS: atom_id res chain seq x y z
N MET A 1 -10.28 32.93 14.66
CA MET A 1 -9.71 31.75 13.96
C MET A 1 -9.41 30.69 15.01
N HIS A 2 -10.16 29.59 15.03
CA HIS A 2 -9.90 28.49 15.94
C HIS A 2 -8.67 27.72 15.45
N HIS A 3 -7.60 27.77 16.25
CA HIS A 3 -6.42 26.96 16.05
C HIS A 3 -6.77 25.54 16.51
N ILE A 4 -7.00 24.63 15.56
CA ILE A 4 -7.18 23.21 15.87
C ILE A 4 -5.80 22.66 16.21
N GLN A 5 -5.51 22.48 17.50
CA GLN A 5 -4.36 21.71 17.95
C GLN A 5 -4.60 20.23 17.62
N HIS A 6 -3.75 19.66 16.78
CA HIS A 6 -3.68 18.20 16.61
C HIS A 6 -3.14 17.56 17.90
N PRO A 7 -3.73 16.44 18.38
CA PRO A 7 -3.19 15.73 19.53
C PRO A 7 -1.78 15.23 19.22
N LYS A 8 -0.86 15.33 20.20
CA LYS A 8 0.60 15.13 20.12
C LYS A 8 1.10 13.74 19.64
N GLY A 9 0.25 12.88 19.08
CA GLY A 9 0.58 11.50 18.68
C GLY A 9 0.20 11.12 17.26
N ARG A 10 -0.27 12.05 16.42
CA ARG A 10 -0.67 11.76 15.02
C ARG A 10 -0.08 12.78 14.07
N SER A 11 0.69 12.32 13.09
CA SER A 11 1.16 13.15 11.98
C SER A 11 0.52 12.71 10.66
N ARG A 12 0.39 13.66 9.73
CA ARG A 12 -0.09 13.42 8.37
C ARG A 12 0.84 14.06 7.37
N THR A 13 1.25 13.29 6.37
CA THR A 13 2.03 13.76 5.22
C THR A 13 1.27 13.44 3.94
N ARG A 14 1.44 14.23 2.89
CA ARG A 14 0.80 14.03 1.59
C ARG A 14 1.84 14.12 0.49
N GLY A 15 1.98 13.04 -0.29
CA GLY A 15 2.64 13.03 -1.60
C GLY A 15 1.66 13.31 -2.72
N GLU A 16 2.09 13.21 -3.98
CA GLU A 16 1.19 13.39 -5.12
C GLU A 16 0.22 12.20 -5.24
N ASN A 17 0.74 10.99 -5.03
CA ASN A 17 0.01 9.74 -5.14
C ASN A 17 -0.30 9.08 -3.78
N THR A 18 0.18 9.67 -2.68
CA THR A 18 0.15 9.03 -1.36
C THR A 18 -0.38 9.95 -0.24
N VAL A 19 -1.03 9.34 0.74
CA VAL A 19 -1.37 9.96 2.03
C VAL A 19 -0.85 9.07 3.14
N ILE A 20 -0.09 9.65 4.06
CA ILE A 20 0.56 8.94 5.14
C ILE A 20 -0.02 9.41 6.46
N VAL A 21 -0.42 8.46 7.30
CA VAL A 21 -0.89 8.72 8.66
C VAL A 21 -0.07 7.88 9.61
N LYS A 22 0.62 8.55 10.53
CA LYS A 22 1.33 7.88 11.62
C LYS A 22 0.48 7.86 12.87
N ILE A 23 0.35 6.68 13.46
CA ILE A 23 -0.28 6.45 14.75
C ILE A 23 0.84 6.11 15.74
N ALA A 24 1.20 7.07 16.59
CA ALA A 24 2.21 6.84 17.60
C ALA A 24 1.68 5.88 18.68
N ASN A 25 2.48 4.86 18.99
CA ASN A 25 2.30 3.99 20.15
C ASN A 25 3.56 4.06 21.01
N ARG A 26 3.49 3.56 22.25
CA ARG A 26 4.60 3.61 23.22
C ARG A 26 5.81 2.80 22.76
N ASP A 27 5.58 1.64 22.16
CA ASP A 27 6.65 0.68 21.82
C ASP A 27 7.08 0.82 20.35
N LYS A 28 6.14 0.81 19.41
CA LYS A 28 6.42 0.94 17.98
C LYS A 28 5.25 1.62 17.26
N SER A 29 5.54 2.64 16.46
CA SER A 29 4.51 3.35 15.71
C SER A 29 3.96 2.49 14.56
N LEU A 30 2.66 2.65 14.29
CA LEU A 30 2.02 2.12 13.09
C LEU A 30 1.86 3.26 12.09
N THR A 31 2.42 3.09 10.90
CA THR A 31 2.26 4.02 9.79
C THR A 31 1.36 3.39 8.72
N LEU A 32 0.28 4.09 8.40
CA LEU A 32 -0.65 3.72 7.35
C LEU A 32 -0.38 4.59 6.13
N ILE A 33 -0.13 3.96 4.99
CA ILE A 33 0.05 4.63 3.71
C ILE A 33 -1.14 4.26 2.83
N SER A 34 -1.91 5.26 2.41
CA SER A 34 -2.89 5.11 1.34
C SER A 34 -2.25 5.60 0.05
N ALA A 35 -2.31 4.79 -1.01
CA ALA A 35 -1.78 5.16 -2.32
C ALA A 35 -2.80 4.93 -3.43
N TYR A 36 -2.67 5.70 -4.51
CA TYR A 36 -3.48 5.52 -5.71
C TYR A 36 -2.65 5.79 -6.95
N SER A 37 -2.71 4.90 -7.92
CA SER A 37 -2.18 5.15 -9.26
C SER A 37 -3.24 4.87 -10.30
N SER A 38 -3.65 5.93 -11.00
CA SER A 38 -4.59 5.84 -12.12
C SER A 38 -4.11 4.82 -13.17
N PRO A 39 -5.01 4.08 -13.84
CA PRO A 39 -4.64 3.14 -14.91
C PRO A 39 -3.78 3.77 -16.01
N SER A 40 -3.95 5.07 -16.25
CA SER A 40 -3.22 5.84 -17.28
C SER A 40 -1.99 6.59 -16.76
N ALA A 41 -1.74 6.59 -15.45
CA ALA A 41 -0.61 7.30 -14.86
C ALA A 41 0.68 6.48 -14.95
N ASN A 42 1.82 7.17 -14.87
CA ASN A 42 3.11 6.51 -14.71
C ASN A 42 3.18 5.88 -13.30
N LEU A 43 3.32 4.56 -13.24
CA LEU A 43 3.39 3.84 -11.96
C LEU A 43 4.71 4.14 -11.21
N GLU A 44 5.78 4.43 -11.93
CA GLU A 44 7.12 4.63 -11.36
C GLU A 44 7.16 5.79 -10.37
N GLU A 45 6.37 6.83 -10.58
CA GLU A 45 6.28 7.98 -9.66
C GLU A 45 5.74 7.56 -8.30
N MET A 46 4.66 6.78 -8.27
CA MET A 46 4.10 6.24 -7.03
C MET A 46 5.07 5.25 -6.36
N ILE A 47 5.72 4.38 -7.14
CA ILE A 47 6.73 3.44 -6.61
C ILE A 47 7.88 4.21 -5.96
N LYS A 48 8.36 5.28 -6.61
CA LYS A 48 9.43 6.13 -6.07
C LYS A 48 9.00 6.84 -4.78
N GLU A 49 7.78 7.40 -4.73
CA GLU A 49 7.24 7.98 -3.49
C GLU A 49 7.20 6.94 -2.36
N LEU A 50 6.67 5.74 -2.64
CA LEU A 50 6.60 4.66 -1.65
C LEU A 50 7.98 4.21 -1.19
N ASP A 51 8.96 4.11 -2.10
CA ASP A 51 10.34 3.78 -1.76
C ASP A 51 10.96 4.81 -0.82
N GLU A 52 10.88 6.09 -1.18
CA GLU A 52 11.41 7.20 -0.38
C GLU A 52 10.78 7.22 1.03
N GLU A 53 9.48 6.96 1.15
CA GLU A 53 8.79 6.94 2.44
C GLU A 53 9.13 5.68 3.25
N LEU A 54 9.14 4.50 2.65
CA LEU A 54 9.54 3.26 3.33
C LEU A 54 10.97 3.32 3.85
N SER A 55 11.87 4.00 3.12
CA SER A 55 13.27 4.19 3.55
C SER A 55 13.39 4.96 4.87
N LYS A 56 12.42 5.83 5.19
CA LYS A 56 12.37 6.63 6.42
C LYS A 56 11.69 5.88 7.57
N LEU A 57 11.03 4.76 7.30
CA LEU A 57 10.12 4.06 8.22
C LEU A 57 10.64 2.66 8.60
N GLN A 58 11.94 2.39 8.46
CA GLN A 58 12.54 1.07 8.69
C GLN A 58 12.27 0.50 10.10
N ASP A 59 12.17 1.38 11.11
CA ASP A 59 11.89 1.01 12.51
C ASP A 59 10.39 1.04 12.86
N GLU A 60 9.50 1.19 11.88
CA GLU A 60 8.05 1.26 12.09
C GLU A 60 7.34 0.01 11.56
N ASN A 61 6.10 -0.19 12.00
CA ASN A 61 5.19 -1.11 11.32
C ASN A 61 4.48 -0.32 10.24
N VAL A 62 4.59 -0.73 8.98
CA VAL A 62 3.94 -0.04 7.86
C VAL A 62 2.93 -0.94 7.19
N ILE A 63 1.72 -0.42 7.01
CA ILE A 63 0.68 -1.01 6.15
C ILE A 63 0.43 -0.05 5.00
N VAL A 64 0.51 -0.56 3.78
CA VAL A 64 0.17 0.17 2.55
C VAL A 64 -1.13 -0.39 2.00
N GLY A 65 -2.17 0.44 1.89
CA GLY A 65 -3.38 0.14 1.15
C GLY A 65 -3.38 0.95 -0.15
N ALA A 66 -3.43 0.29 -1.30
CA ALA A 66 -3.22 0.97 -2.57
C ALA A 66 -4.12 0.43 -3.68
N ASP A 67 -4.79 1.32 -4.41
CA ASP A 67 -5.38 1.01 -5.72
C ASP A 67 -4.31 1.27 -6.80
N ILE A 68 -3.68 0.19 -7.26
CA ILE A 68 -2.48 0.23 -8.10
C ILE A 68 -2.81 0.05 -9.58
N ASN A 69 -3.99 -0.47 -9.93
CA ASN A 69 -4.36 -0.79 -11.32
C ASN A 69 -3.29 -1.64 -12.05
N ALA A 70 -2.67 -2.59 -11.35
CA ALA A 70 -1.68 -3.51 -11.88
C ALA A 70 -2.24 -4.92 -11.97
N HIS A 71 -1.99 -5.61 -13.09
CA HIS A 71 -2.47 -6.98 -13.29
C HIS A 71 -1.32 -7.94 -13.01
N CYS A 72 -1.50 -8.82 -12.03
CA CYS A 72 -0.57 -9.91 -11.76
C CYS A 72 -1.31 -11.17 -11.28
N ILE A 73 -0.81 -12.33 -11.70
CA ILE A 73 -1.29 -13.64 -11.27
C ILE A 73 -1.24 -13.81 -9.75
N ARG A 74 -0.28 -13.17 -9.08
CA ARG A 74 -0.06 -13.26 -7.64
C ARG A 74 -1.25 -12.72 -6.83
N TRP A 75 -2.00 -11.77 -7.39
CA TRP A 75 -3.26 -11.26 -6.83
C TRP A 75 -4.43 -11.47 -7.80
N ARG A 76 -4.48 -12.63 -8.47
CA ARG A 76 -5.65 -13.20 -9.17
C ARG A 76 -5.97 -12.74 -10.59
N TYR A 77 -5.16 -11.91 -11.21
CA TYR A 77 -5.31 -11.71 -12.66
C TYR A 77 -4.90 -12.96 -13.45
N GLN A 78 -5.42 -13.11 -14.67
CA GLN A 78 -5.06 -14.24 -15.54
C GLN A 78 -3.63 -14.14 -16.06
N THR A 79 -3.11 -12.92 -16.21
CA THR A 79 -1.79 -12.63 -16.74
C THR A 79 -1.16 -11.43 -16.03
N ASN A 80 0.17 -11.34 -16.13
CA ASN A 80 0.91 -10.17 -15.69
C ASN A 80 0.94 -9.12 -16.80
N ASN A 81 0.68 -7.86 -16.46
CA ASN A 81 1.01 -6.72 -17.31
C ASN A 81 2.29 -6.03 -16.83
N ASN A 82 2.79 -5.03 -17.58
CA ASN A 82 4.03 -4.31 -17.21
C ASN A 82 3.96 -3.70 -15.81
N ARG A 83 2.79 -3.16 -15.43
CA ARG A 83 2.56 -2.62 -14.08
C ARG A 83 2.66 -3.71 -13.03
N GLY A 84 2.08 -4.89 -13.27
CA GLY A 84 2.18 -6.06 -12.41
C GLY A 84 3.62 -6.48 -12.13
N TYR A 85 4.45 -6.53 -13.17
CA TYR A 85 5.88 -6.84 -13.01
C TYR A 85 6.62 -5.77 -12.19
N GLN A 86 6.35 -4.48 -12.42
CA GLN A 86 6.96 -3.41 -11.63
C GLN A 86 6.59 -3.51 -10.14
N VAL A 87 5.32 -3.77 -9.84
CA VAL A 87 4.85 -3.95 -8.45
C VAL A 87 5.43 -5.21 -7.81
N GLU A 88 5.49 -6.34 -8.53
CA GLU A 88 6.12 -7.55 -8.00
C GLU A 88 7.60 -7.35 -7.68
N ASN A 89 8.34 -6.68 -8.57
CA ASN A 89 9.74 -6.34 -8.33
C ASN A 89 9.87 -5.45 -7.09
N PHE A 90 9.05 -4.40 -6.97
CA PHE A 90 9.04 -3.52 -5.81
C PHE A 90 8.73 -4.27 -4.51
N ILE A 91 7.72 -5.15 -4.51
CA ILE A 91 7.36 -5.99 -3.36
C ILE A 91 8.56 -6.87 -2.97
N ALA A 92 9.24 -7.49 -3.93
CA ALA A 92 10.40 -8.33 -3.67
C ALA A 92 11.60 -7.53 -3.14
N GLU A 93 11.94 -6.42 -3.78
CA GLU A 93 13.06 -5.54 -3.41
C GLU A 93 12.91 -4.96 -2.00
N LYS A 94 11.68 -4.62 -1.60
CA LYS A 94 11.36 -4.08 -0.28
C LYS A 94 10.94 -5.14 0.73
N ASN A 95 11.00 -6.41 0.35
CA ASN A 95 10.59 -7.55 1.17
C ASN A 95 9.20 -7.37 1.81
N LEU A 96 8.26 -6.78 1.04
CA LEU A 96 6.89 -6.54 1.49
C LEU A 96 6.09 -7.85 1.43
N GLN A 97 5.21 -8.03 2.42
CA GLN A 97 4.22 -9.11 2.40
C GLN A 97 2.95 -8.63 1.72
N LEU A 98 2.41 -9.45 0.82
CA LEU A 98 1.10 -9.24 0.23
C LEU A 98 0.04 -9.86 1.16
N LEU A 99 -0.84 -9.03 1.69
CA LEU A 99 -1.89 -9.45 2.64
C LEU A 99 -3.21 -9.84 1.96
N ASN A 100 -3.35 -9.58 0.66
CA ASN A 100 -4.52 -10.04 -0.11
C ASN A 100 -4.61 -11.57 -0.03
N SER A 101 -5.77 -12.08 0.41
CA SER A 101 -6.00 -13.52 0.42
C SER A 101 -6.09 -14.04 -1.01
N PRO A 102 -5.45 -15.18 -1.34
CA PRO A 102 -5.61 -15.79 -2.65
C PRO A 102 -7.09 -16.02 -2.96
N GLY A 103 -7.90 -16.51 -2.03
CA GLY A 103 -9.33 -16.77 -2.23
C GLY A 103 -10.26 -15.55 -2.35
N ALA A 104 -9.76 -14.31 -2.28
CA ALA A 104 -10.63 -13.14 -2.18
C ALA A 104 -11.42 -12.85 -3.47
N GLU A 105 -12.66 -12.40 -3.29
CA GLU A 105 -13.51 -11.87 -4.34
C GLU A 105 -12.86 -10.66 -5.05
N PRO A 106 -13.25 -10.33 -6.29
CA PRO A 106 -12.78 -9.14 -6.98
C PRO A 106 -13.01 -7.87 -6.14
N THR A 107 -11.99 -7.02 -6.03
CA THR A 107 -12.12 -5.72 -5.34
C THR A 107 -12.72 -4.66 -6.27
N PHE A 108 -12.73 -4.93 -7.57
CA PHE A 108 -13.43 -4.15 -8.58
C PHE A 108 -14.37 -5.03 -9.39
N GLN A 109 -15.65 -4.65 -9.47
CA GLN A 109 -16.65 -5.34 -10.28
C GLN A 109 -17.54 -4.35 -11.04
N ARG A 110 -17.75 -4.62 -12.32
CA ARG A 110 -18.70 -3.97 -13.22
C ARG A 110 -19.44 -5.04 -14.02
N HIS A 111 -20.49 -4.65 -14.73
CA HIS A 111 -21.37 -5.58 -15.45
C HIS A 111 -20.63 -6.65 -16.29
N ASN A 112 -19.53 -6.27 -16.95
CA ASN A 112 -18.76 -7.17 -17.83
C ASN A 112 -17.26 -7.23 -17.48
N ALA A 113 -16.85 -6.79 -16.28
CA ALA A 113 -15.44 -6.73 -15.91
C ALA A 113 -15.24 -6.91 -14.42
N GLU A 114 -14.25 -7.71 -14.06
CA GLU A 114 -13.81 -7.95 -12.68
C GLU A 114 -12.30 -7.75 -12.59
N GLY A 115 -11.82 -7.31 -11.43
CA GLY A 115 -10.40 -7.08 -11.19
C GLY A 115 -10.05 -7.01 -9.70
N TRP A 116 -8.74 -7.07 -9.45
CA TRP A 116 -8.13 -6.98 -8.12
C TRP A 116 -7.07 -5.85 -8.10
N PRO A 117 -7.43 -4.60 -8.45
CA PRO A 117 -6.45 -3.51 -8.50
C PRO A 117 -5.98 -3.05 -7.12
N ASP A 118 -6.74 -3.39 -6.06
CA ASP A 118 -6.49 -2.97 -4.68
C ASP A 118 -5.57 -3.97 -3.96
N LEU A 119 -4.39 -3.53 -3.54
CA LEU A 119 -3.43 -4.31 -2.77
C LEU A 119 -3.30 -3.78 -1.35
N THR A 120 -3.13 -4.71 -0.42
CA THR A 120 -2.68 -4.42 0.95
C THR A 120 -1.32 -5.06 1.16
N LEU A 121 -0.32 -4.23 1.50
CA LEU A 121 1.07 -4.64 1.70
C LEU A 121 1.53 -4.32 3.12
N GLU A 122 2.46 -5.11 3.64
CA GLU A 122 3.06 -4.93 4.96
C GLU A 122 4.59 -4.98 4.89
N SER A 123 5.28 -4.06 5.57
CA SER A 123 6.75 -4.01 5.58
C SER A 123 7.41 -4.90 6.65
N ASN A 124 6.67 -5.28 7.69
CA ASN A 124 7.19 -6.06 8.80
C ASN A 124 6.18 -7.14 9.17
N PRO A 125 6.46 -8.44 8.95
CA PRO A 125 5.50 -9.55 9.04
C PRO A 125 4.95 -9.84 10.45
N THR A 126 5.17 -8.95 11.42
CA THR A 126 4.68 -9.14 12.79
C THR A 126 3.17 -8.88 12.93
N LEU A 127 2.50 -8.15 12.02
CA LEU A 127 1.04 -7.97 12.09
C LEU A 127 0.28 -9.07 11.33
N ALA A 128 0.87 -9.70 10.31
CA ALA A 128 0.26 -10.85 9.62
C ALA A 128 -0.13 -11.99 10.59
N ASN A 129 0.60 -12.15 11.69
CA ASN A 129 0.32 -13.15 12.74
C ASN A 129 -0.70 -12.68 13.80
N MET A 130 -1.28 -11.49 13.68
CA MET A 130 -2.33 -10.99 14.59
C MET A 130 -3.75 -11.31 14.11
N CYS A 131 -3.88 -11.92 12.93
CA CYS A 131 -5.16 -12.30 12.32
C CYS A 131 -5.56 -13.77 12.57
N ASP A 132 -4.81 -14.50 13.41
CA ASP A 132 -5.13 -15.87 13.87
C ASP A 132 -5.81 -15.88 15.25
#